data_AF-A0A968DHN6-F1
#
_entry.id   AF-A0A968DHN6-F1
#
_cell.length_a   1.000
_cell.length_b   1.000
_cell.length_c   1.000
_cell.angle_alpha   90.00
_cell.angle_beta   90.00
_cell.angle_gamma   90.00
#
_symmetry.space_group_name_H-M   'P 1'
#
loop_
_entity.id
_entity.type
_entity.pdbx_description
1 polymer ?
#
loop_
_entity_poly.entity_id
_entity_poly.type
_entity_poly.pdbx_seq_one_letter_code
_entity_poly.pdbx_strand_id
1 'polypeptide(L)' 'KYDSGREGDWFLTGFSPRKQNLTLYIMAGFDRYDELLEKLGKYKTGKSCLYVKKIEDINLEVLEELIKNSVEYMSKI' A
#
# COMPACT_ATOMS: atom_id res chain seq x y z
N LYS A 1 3.64 15.65 -13.61
CA LYS A 1 3.29 15.68 -15.05
C LYS A 1 3.92 14.48 -15.73
N TYR A 2 3.13 13.54 -16.21
CA TYR A 2 3.63 12.48 -17.10
C TYR A 2 3.87 13.08 -18.49
N ASP A 3 4.81 12.53 -19.27
CA ASP A 3 5.14 13.00 -20.64
C ASP A 3 3.92 13.09 -21.58
N SER A 4 2.82 12.40 -21.25
CA SER A 4 1.57 12.44 -22.01
C SER A 4 0.69 13.66 -21.71
N GLY A 5 1.10 14.63 -20.89
CA GLY A 5 0.29 15.79 -20.50
C GLY A 5 -0.95 15.47 -19.64
N ARG A 6 -1.02 14.24 -19.10
CA ARG A 6 -2.12 13.80 -18.23
C ARG A 6 -1.88 14.26 -16.81
N GLU A 7 -2.84 15.01 -16.30
CA GLU A 7 -3.03 15.30 -14.89
C GLU A 7 -4.28 14.54 -14.44
N GLY A 8 -4.24 13.99 -13.24
CA GLY A 8 -5.34 13.23 -12.68
C GLY A 8 -5.16 13.13 -11.18
N ASP A 9 -6.23 13.43 -10.45
CA ASP A 9 -6.28 13.23 -9.02
C ASP A 9 -6.26 11.72 -8.76
N TRP A 10 -5.30 11.30 -7.95
CA TRP A 10 -5.20 9.93 -7.50
C TRP A 10 -5.43 9.88 -6.01
N PHE A 11 -6.02 8.78 -5.53
CA PHE A 11 -6.23 8.58 -4.11
C PHE A 11 -4.87 8.41 -3.38
N LEU A 12 -4.82 8.77 -2.09
CA LEU A 12 -3.63 8.57 -1.26
C LEU A 12 -3.45 7.09 -0.85
N THR A 13 -4.57 6.42 -0.59
CA THR A 13 -4.65 4.97 -0.36
C THR A 13 -6.06 4.46 -0.72
N GLY A 14 -6.22 3.15 -0.80
CA GLY A 14 -7.50 2.50 -1.07
C GLY A 14 -7.34 0.99 -1.08
N PHE A 15 -8.43 0.26 -1.30
CA PHE A 15 -8.37 -1.18 -1.45
C PHE A 15 -9.31 -1.69 -2.54
N SER A 16 -9.00 -2.87 -3.07
CA SER A 16 -9.81 -3.55 -4.07
C SER A 16 -9.88 -5.04 -3.74
N PRO A 17 -11.09 -5.59 -3.51
CA PRO A 17 -11.27 -7.02 -3.41
C PRO A 17 -11.05 -7.66 -4.78
N ARG A 18 -10.21 -8.69 -4.85
CA ARG A 18 -10.00 -9.51 -6.05
C ARG A 18 -10.32 -10.96 -5.75
N LYS A 19 -10.52 -11.76 -6.81
CA LYS A 19 -10.92 -13.17 -6.72
C LYS A 19 -10.06 -14.03 -5.76
N GLN A 20 -8.76 -13.72 -5.64
CA GLN A 20 -7.83 -14.49 -4.81
C GLN A 20 -7.24 -13.72 -3.62
N ASN A 21 -7.27 -12.39 -3.65
CA ASN A 21 -6.57 -11.54 -2.67
C ASN A 21 -7.34 -10.25 -2.43
N LEU A 22 -7.19 -9.67 -1.25
CA LEU A 22 -7.41 -8.25 -1.00
C LEU A 22 -6.17 -7.48 -1.45
N THR A 23 -6.37 -6.44 -2.27
CA THR A 23 -5.28 -5.53 -2.66
C THR A 23 -5.44 -4.22 -1.91
N LEU A 24 -4.42 -3.81 -1.15
CA LEU A 24 -4.31 -2.47 -0.59
C LEU A 24 -3.33 -1.64 -1.42
N TYR A 25 -3.62 -0.37 -1.61
CA TYR A 25 -2.79 0.53 -2.39
C TYR A 25 -1.95 1.42 -1.47
N ILE A 26 -0.65 1.18 -1.46
CA ILE A 26 0.36 1.92 -0.71
C ILE A 26 1.10 2.79 -1.73
N MET A 27 0.60 4.01 -1.94
CA MET A 27 1.04 4.87 -3.05
C MET A 27 2.48 5.38 -2.89
N ALA A 28 2.99 5.42 -1.65
CA ALA A 28 4.38 5.75 -1.36
C ALA A 28 5.38 4.66 -1.82
N GLY A 29 4.92 3.52 -2.30
CA GLY A 29 5.76 2.35 -2.57
C GLY A 29 6.18 1.65 -1.27
N PHE A 30 7.24 0.83 -1.35
CA PHE A 30 7.63 -0.07 -0.26
C PHE A 30 9.08 0.11 0.23
N ASP A 31 9.94 0.76 -0.55
CA ASP A 31 11.39 0.87 -0.33
C ASP A 31 11.79 1.50 1.02
N ARG A 32 10.85 2.16 1.69
CA ARG A 32 11.05 2.87 2.97
C ARG A 32 10.36 2.21 4.16
N TYR A 33 9.83 1.00 3.98
CA TYR A 33 9.00 0.32 4.98
C TYR A 33 9.48 -1.10 5.28
N ASP A 34 10.73 -1.44 4.98
CA ASP A 34 11.28 -2.79 5.18
C ASP A 34 11.02 -3.33 6.59
N GLU A 35 11.27 -2.53 7.65
CA GLU A 35 11.04 -2.93 9.04
C GLU A 35 9.56 -3.22 9.37
N LEU A 36 8.64 -2.47 8.76
CA LEU A 36 7.20 -2.71 8.94
C LEU A 36 6.77 -3.95 8.15
N LEU A 37 7.29 -4.10 6.94
CA LEU A 37 7.00 -5.24 6.08
C LEU A 37 7.46 -6.56 6.69
N GLU A 38 8.62 -6.58 7.34
CA GLU A 38 9.10 -7.76 8.09
C GLU A 38 8.13 -8.20 9.19
N LYS A 39 7.44 -7.24 9.83
CA LYS A 39 6.50 -7.49 10.93
C LYS A 39 5.07 -7.75 10.45
N LEU A 40 4.78 -7.51 9.17
CA LEU A 40 3.42 -7.50 8.63
C LEU A 40 2.81 -8.90 8.52
N GLY A 41 3.60 -9.95 8.28
CA GLY A 41 3.11 -11.31 8.07
C GLY A 41 3.17 -11.76 6.61
N LYS A 42 2.15 -12.47 6.10
CA LYS A 42 2.19 -13.01 4.73
C LYS A 42 1.55 -12.07 3.73
N TYR A 43 2.37 -11.51 2.86
CA TYR A 43 1.92 -10.63 1.78
C TYR A 43 2.71 -10.87 0.49
N LYS A 44 2.27 -10.21 -0.59
CA LYS A 44 3.11 -9.96 -1.78
C LYS A 44 3.03 -8.49 -2.15
N THR A 45 4.07 -7.96 -2.78
CA THR A 45 4.09 -6.57 -3.25
C THR A 45 4.13 -6.50 -4.78
N GLY A 46 3.51 -5.45 -5.32
CA GLY A 46 3.80 -4.88 -6.64
C GLY A 46 4.45 -3.51 -6.47
N LYS A 47 4.31 -2.59 -7.45
CA LYS A 47 4.85 -1.23 -7.31
C LYS A 47 4.23 -0.44 -6.15
N SER A 48 2.90 -0.41 -6.09
CA SER A 48 2.12 0.27 -5.05
C SER A 48 1.01 -0.63 -4.49
N CYS A 49 1.04 -1.92 -4.84
CA CYS A 49 0.01 -2.89 -4.47
C CYS A 49 0.53 -3.81 -3.38
N LEU A 50 -0.17 -3.88 -2.26
CA LEU A 50 0.04 -4.86 -1.20
C LEU A 50 -1.06 -5.92 -1.31
N TYR A 51 -0.68 -7.16 -1.58
CA TYR A 51 -1.60 -8.27 -1.75
C TYR A 51 -1.64 -9.13 -0.49
N VAL A 52 -2.84 -9.31 0.05
CA VAL A 52 -3.11 -10.09 1.25
C VAL A 52 -4.17 -11.15 0.91
N LYS A 53 -3.91 -12.42 1.26
CA LYS A 53 -4.88 -13.52 1.01
C LYS A 53 -5.97 -13.59 2.07
N LYS A 54 -5.56 -13.49 3.34
CA LYS A 54 -6.44 -13.53 4.51
C LYS A 54 -5.99 -12.46 5.50
N ILE A 55 -6.94 -11.80 6.14
CA ILE A 55 -6.63 -10.81 7.18
C ILE A 55 -5.93 -11.46 8.38
N GLU A 56 -6.27 -12.71 8.70
CA GLU A 56 -5.64 -13.51 9.76
C GLU A 56 -4.14 -13.78 9.53
N ASP A 57 -3.66 -13.68 8.28
CA ASP A 57 -2.25 -13.91 7.93
C ASP A 57 -1.38 -12.65 8.14
N ILE A 58 -1.97 -11.52 8.54
CA ILE A 58 -1.27 -10.24 8.71
C ILE A 58 -1.53 -9.57 10.05
N ASN A 59 -0.58 -8.76 10.50
CA ASN A 59 -0.74 -7.89 11.65
C ASN A 59 -1.45 -6.58 11.25
N LEU A 60 -2.66 -6.35 11.76
CA LEU A 60 -3.47 -5.17 11.45
C LEU A 60 -2.90 -3.86 12.02
N GLU A 61 -2.20 -3.89 13.15
CA GLU A 61 -1.58 -2.70 13.73
C GLU A 61 -0.42 -2.23 12.85
N VAL A 62 0.40 -3.17 12.38
CA VAL A 62 1.50 -2.90 11.45
C VAL A 62 0.96 -2.40 10.10
N LEU A 63 -0.14 -2.98 9.61
CA LEU A 63 -0.81 -2.50 8.40
C LEU A 63 -1.31 -1.06 8.56
N GLU A 64 -1.92 -0.74 9.70
CA GLU A 64 -2.40 0.61 9.99
C GLU A 64 -1.26 1.62 9.99
N GLU A 65 -0.14 1.29 10.64
CA GLU A 65 1.06 2.12 10.66
C GLU A 65 1.63 2.34 9.25
N LEU A 66 1.73 1.27 8.46
CA LEU A 66 2.16 1.34 7.06
C LEU A 66 1.28 2.29 6.23
N ILE A 67 -0.05 2.17 6.37
CA ILE A 67 -1.00 3.03 5.65
C ILE A 67 -0.84 4.49 6.08
N LYS A 68 -0.77 4.77 7.39
CA LYS A 68 -0.57 6.13 7.91
C LYS A 68 0.71 6.75 7.37
N ASN A 69 1.82 6.03 7.45
CA ASN A 69 3.12 6.50 6.98
C ASN A 69 3.15 6.73 5.45
N SER A 70 2.38 5.95 4.68
CA SER A 70 2.21 6.17 3.25
C SER A 70 1.37 7.40 2.95
N VAL A 71 0.24 7.58 3.63
CA VAL A 71 -0.65 8.72 3.44
C VAL A 71 0.05 10.03 3.80
N GLU A 72 0.77 10.05 4.93
CA GLU A 72 1.52 11.24 5.37
C GLU A 72 2.64 11.62 4.39
N TYR A 73 3.30 10.64 3.79
CA TYR A 73 4.34 10.90 2.79
C TYR A 73 3.74 11.47 1.51
N MET A 74 2.66 10.86 1.01
CA MET A 74 2.01 11.29 -0.22
C MET A 74 1.31 12.63 -0.11
N SER A 75 0.87 13.05 1.09
CA SER A 75 0.25 14.36 1.30
C SER A 75 1.24 15.52 1.38
N LYS A 76 2.54 15.23 1.49
CA LYS A 76 3.63 16.22 1.54
C LYS A 76 4.35 16.42 0.20
N ILE A 77 3.95 15.67 -0.84
CA ILE A 77 4.49 15.73 -2.21
C ILE A 77 3.53 16.53 -3.08
#